data_AF-A0A954V9U7-F1
#
_entry.id   AF-A0A954V9U7-F1
#
_cell.length_a   1.000
_cell.length_b   1.000
_cell.length_c   1.000
_cell.angle_alpha   90.00
_cell.angle_beta   90.00
_cell.angle_gamma   90.00
#
_symmetry.space_group_name_H-M   'P 1'
#
loop_
_entity.id
_entity.type
_entity.pdbx_description
1 polymer ?
#
loop_
_entity_poly.entity_id
_entity_poly.type
_entity_poly.pdbx_seq_one_letter_code
_entity_poly.pdbx_strand_id
1 'polypeptide(L)'
;MLLTLPFIGAMGFHLIEGWGWFDSLYMSLITLTTVGYMEVHPLSEAGRAFVMVLLVLGLSVFIYSLAALGEVIVRTELYGWRGNRQMTRALEEIQHHFIICGAGRMGWALALELADQSLPFVIVERDETILDRCRDRGWLAVEGDATDDDILAEAGIARARGI
;
A
#
# COMPACT_ATOMS: atom_id res chain seq x y z
N MET A 1 -3.24 -11.83 -11.79
CA MET A 1 -4.62 -12.15 -12.23
C MET A 1 -5.08 -11.28 -13.41
N LEU A 2 -4.86 -9.97 -13.39
CA LEU A 2 -5.27 -9.09 -14.51
C LEU A 2 -4.63 -9.48 -15.85
N LEU A 3 -3.32 -9.79 -15.85
CA LEU A 3 -2.58 -10.14 -17.07
C LEU A 3 -2.93 -11.52 -17.63
N THR A 4 -3.51 -12.43 -16.84
CA THR A 4 -3.85 -13.79 -17.30
C THR A 4 -5.22 -13.86 -17.98
N LEU A 5 -6.11 -12.92 -17.65
CA LEU A 5 -7.49 -12.90 -18.14
C LEU A 5 -7.59 -12.73 -19.68
N PRO A 6 -6.77 -11.88 -20.34
CA PRO A 6 -6.78 -11.77 -21.80
C PRO A 6 -6.38 -13.06 -22.51
N PHE A 7 -5.50 -13.86 -21.92
CA PHE A 7 -5.10 -15.16 -22.49
C PHE A 7 -6.22 -16.20 -22.37
N ILE A 8 -6.98 -16.16 -21.26
CA ILE A 8 -8.18 -16.99 -21.08
C ILE A 8 -9.26 -16.59 -22.10
N GLY A 9 -9.46 -15.28 -22.29
CA GLY A 9 -10.36 -14.75 -23.32
C GLY A 9 -9.95 -15.17 -24.73
N ALA A 10 -8.67 -15.04 -25.06
CA ALA A 10 -8.10 -15.47 -26.34
C ALA A 10 -8.30 -16.96 -26.59
N MET A 11 -8.05 -17.81 -25.59
CA MET A 11 -8.31 -19.24 -25.66
C MET A 11 -9.80 -19.52 -25.92
N GLY A 12 -10.70 -18.81 -25.25
CA GLY A 12 -12.15 -18.94 -25.46
C GLY A 12 -12.57 -18.59 -26.88
N PHE A 13 -12.12 -17.46 -27.42
CA PHE A 13 -12.40 -17.10 -28.82
C PHE A 13 -11.78 -18.07 -29.82
N HIS A 14 -10.58 -18.57 -29.56
CA HIS A 14 -9.94 -19.55 -30.44
C HIS A 14 -10.74 -20.86 -30.49
N LEU A 15 -11.27 -21.33 -29.35
CA LEU A 15 -12.03 -22.57 -29.26
C LEU A 15 -13.48 -22.44 -29.75
N ILE A 16 -14.15 -21.32 -29.46
CA ILE A 16 -15.56 -21.11 -29.79
C ILE A 16 -15.74 -20.65 -31.24
N GLU A 17 -14.92 -19.68 -31.66
CA GLU A 17 -15.06 -19.02 -32.96
C GLU A 17 -14.02 -19.49 -33.98
N GLY A 18 -13.00 -20.25 -33.57
CA GLY A 18 -11.97 -20.76 -34.47
C GLY A 18 -11.01 -19.69 -35.02
N TRP A 19 -11.00 -18.49 -34.44
CA TRP A 19 -10.17 -17.38 -34.93
C TRP A 19 -8.68 -17.63 -34.71
N GLY A 20 -7.82 -16.98 -35.49
CA GLY A 20 -6.38 -17.03 -35.26
C GLY A 20 -6.01 -16.48 -33.88
N TRP A 21 -4.96 -17.03 -33.26
CA TRP A 21 -4.51 -16.64 -31.91
C TRP A 21 -4.33 -15.13 -31.72
N PHE A 22 -3.83 -14.45 -32.76
CA PHE A 22 -3.63 -13.00 -32.73
C PHE A 22 -4.96 -12.25 -32.67
N ASP A 23 -5.92 -12.62 -33.51
CA ASP A 23 -7.25 -12.01 -33.56
C ASP A 23 -8.04 -12.27 -32.27
N SER A 24 -7.94 -13.48 -31.72
CA SER A 24 -8.54 -13.84 -30.43
C SER A 24 -7.98 -13.04 -29.27
N LEU A 25 -6.65 -12.86 -29.22
CA LEU A 25 -6.00 -12.04 -28.19
C LEU A 25 -6.35 -10.57 -28.35
N TYR A 26 -6.34 -10.07 -29.58
CA TYR A 26 -6.71 -8.69 -29.89
C TYR A 26 -8.16 -8.42 -29.48
N MET A 27 -9.10 -9.31 -29.82
CA MET A 27 -10.51 -9.23 -29.40
C MET A 27 -10.65 -9.23 -27.87
N SER A 28 -9.94 -10.12 -27.19
CA SER A 28 -9.98 -10.19 -25.73
C SER A 28 -9.42 -8.92 -25.09
N LEU A 29 -8.36 -8.34 -25.64
CA LEU A 29 -7.77 -7.09 -25.14
C LEU A 29 -8.76 -5.93 -25.29
N ILE A 30 -9.30 -5.67 -26.48
CA ILE A 30 -10.22 -4.54 -26.70
C ILE A 30 -11.50 -4.63 -25.85
N THR A 31 -11.93 -5.87 -25.55
CA THR A 31 -13.11 -6.16 -24.72
C THR A 31 -12.80 -5.89 -23.24
N LEU A 32 -11.67 -6.40 -22.73
CA LEU A 32 -11.30 -6.28 -21.32
C LEU A 32 -10.77 -4.89 -20.94
N THR A 33 -10.13 -4.17 -21.88
CA THR A 33 -9.67 -2.80 -21.64
C THR A 33 -10.79 -1.77 -21.74
N THR A 34 -12.04 -2.20 -21.96
CA THR A 34 -13.22 -1.33 -22.13
C THR A 34 -13.12 -0.35 -23.29
N VAL A 35 -12.19 -0.56 -24.24
CA VAL A 35 -12.09 0.23 -25.47
C VAL A 35 -13.30 -0.03 -26.35
N GLY A 36 -13.76 -1.29 -26.43
CA GLY A 36 -15.07 -1.65 -26.98
C GLY A 36 -15.28 -1.13 -28.41
N TYR A 37 -14.35 -1.42 -29.32
CA TYR A 37 -14.42 -0.94 -30.71
C TYR A 37 -15.49 -1.72 -31.52
N MET A 38 -15.12 -2.32 -32.65
CA MET A 38 -15.96 -3.31 -33.33
C MET A 38 -15.41 -4.71 -33.10
N GLU A 39 -16.30 -5.71 -33.23
CA GLU A 39 -15.90 -7.11 -33.29
C GLU A 39 -14.89 -7.31 -34.44
N VAL A 40 -13.82 -8.07 -34.18
CA VAL A 40 -12.78 -8.35 -35.19
C VAL A 40 -13.35 -9.16 -36.35
N HIS A 41 -14.26 -10.09 -36.02
CA HIS A 41 -15.04 -10.92 -36.93
C HIS A 41 -16.46 -11.04 -36.37
N PRO A 42 -17.47 -11.33 -37.20
CA PRO A 42 -18.85 -11.51 -36.74
C PRO A 42 -18.93 -12.65 -35.71
N LEU A 43 -19.41 -12.34 -34.51
CA LEU A 43 -19.57 -13.33 -33.45
C LEU A 43 -20.81 -14.22 -33.65
N SER A 44 -20.66 -15.52 -33.37
CA SER A 44 -21.80 -16.42 -33.21
C SER A 44 -22.62 -16.10 -31.94
N GLU A 45 -23.81 -16.68 -31.80
CA GLU A 45 -24.59 -16.54 -30.56
C GLU A 45 -23.82 -17.04 -29.32
N ALA A 46 -23.04 -18.11 -29.48
CA ALA A 46 -22.18 -18.64 -28.42
C ALA A 46 -21.03 -17.67 -28.07
N GLY A 47 -20.40 -17.06 -29.09
CA GLY A 47 -19.38 -16.03 -28.89
C GLY A 47 -19.91 -14.79 -28.18
N ARG A 48 -21.13 -14.36 -28.50
CA ARG A 48 -21.79 -13.24 -27.81
C ARG A 48 -22.07 -13.56 -26.34
N ALA A 49 -22.58 -14.75 -26.03
CA ALA A 49 -22.78 -15.18 -24.65
C ALA A 49 -21.46 -15.25 -23.87
N PHE A 50 -20.40 -15.74 -24.53
CA PHE A 50 -19.05 -15.75 -23.96
C PHE A 50 -18.54 -14.33 -23.65
N VAL A 51 -18.68 -13.39 -24.59
CA VAL A 51 -18.32 -11.98 -24.38
C VAL A 51 -19.06 -11.37 -23.19
N MET A 52 -20.36 -11.64 -23.04
CA MET A 52 -21.13 -11.14 -21.89
C MET A 52 -20.55 -11.61 -20.55
N VAL A 53 -20.20 -12.90 -20.46
CA VAL A 53 -19.57 -13.46 -19.24
C VAL A 53 -18.17 -12.87 -19.04
N LEU A 54 -17.37 -12.79 -20.11
CA LEU A 54 -16.01 -12.24 -20.06
C LEU A 54 -16.00 -10.78 -19.59
N LEU A 55 -16.98 -9.98 -20.00
CA LEU A 55 -17.13 -8.59 -19.58
C LEU A 55 -17.44 -8.45 -18.08
N VAL A 56 -18.37 -9.26 -17.55
CA VAL A 56 -18.72 -9.22 -16.12
C VAL A 56 -17.53 -9.63 -15.25
N LEU A 57 -16.83 -10.70 -15.63
CA LEU A 57 -15.62 -11.15 -14.93
C LEU A 57 -14.48 -10.13 -15.06
N GLY A 58 -14.27 -9.58 -16.26
CA GLY A 58 -13.27 -8.55 -16.52
C GLY A 58 -13.46 -7.31 -15.66
N LEU A 59 -14.69 -6.80 -15.60
CA LEU A 59 -15.03 -5.63 -14.80
C LEU A 59 -14.82 -5.87 -13.31
N SER A 60 -15.18 -7.05 -12.80
CA SER A 60 -15.00 -7.41 -11.40
C SER A 60 -13.51 -7.40 -11.00
N VAL A 61 -12.66 -8.01 -11.82
CA VAL A 61 -11.20 -8.03 -11.60
C VAL A 61 -10.61 -6.63 -11.72
N PHE A 62 -11.09 -5.81 -12.67
CA PHE A 62 -10.64 -4.43 -12.84
C PHE A 62 -10.95 -3.57 -11.62
N ILE A 63 -12.19 -3.60 -11.11
CA ILE A 63 -12.60 -2.84 -9.91
C ILE A 63 -11.75 -3.24 -8.70
N TYR A 64 -11.55 -4.54 -8.48
CA TYR A 64 -10.71 -5.03 -7.39
C TYR A 64 -9.26 -4.55 -7.52
N SER A 65 -8.71 -4.59 -8.74
CA SER A 65 -7.34 -4.13 -9.00
C SER A 65 -7.20 -2.61 -8.76
N LEU A 66 -8.21 -1.83 -9.14
CA LEU A 66 -8.22 -0.38 -8.91
C LEU A 66 -8.30 -0.05 -7.41
N ALA A 67 -9.12 -0.78 -6.64
CA ALA A 67 -9.19 -0.61 -5.20
C ALA A 67 -7.85 -0.93 -4.51
N ALA A 68 -7.21 -2.04 -4.90
CA ALA A 68 -5.90 -2.43 -4.38
C ALA A 68 -4.81 -1.40 -4.72
N LEU A 69 -4.80 -0.87 -5.95
CA LEU A 69 -3.89 0.21 -6.34
C LEU A 69 -4.15 1.49 -5.54
N GLY A 70 -5.41 1.84 -5.30
CA GLY A 70 -5.80 2.96 -4.45
C GLY A 70 -5.23 2.83 -3.04
N GLU A 71 -5.34 1.65 -2.42
CA GLU A 71 -4.76 1.38 -1.11
C GLU A 71 -3.23 1.56 -1.09
N VAL A 72 -2.52 1.07 -2.11
CA VAL A 72 -1.06 1.24 -2.23
C VAL A 72 -0.68 2.72 -2.38
N ILE A 73 -1.40 3.49 -3.20
CA ILE A 73 -1.13 4.92 -3.38
C ILE A 73 -1.37 5.69 -2.08
N VAL A 74 -2.49 5.42 -1.40
CA VAL A 74 -2.81 6.04 -0.10
C VAL A 74 -1.73 5.72 0.93
N ARG A 75 -1.29 4.46 1.00
CA ARG A 75 -0.15 4.07 1.83
C ARG A 75 1.11 4.84 1.45
N THR A 76 1.41 4.98 0.17
CA THR A 76 2.63 5.67 -0.29
C THR A 76 2.61 7.18 0.03
N GLU A 77 1.48 7.86 -0.18
CA GLU A 77 1.36 9.30 0.05
C GLU A 77 1.28 9.67 1.54
N LEU A 78 0.62 8.85 2.36
CA LEU A 78 0.49 9.10 3.80
C LEU A 78 1.71 8.60 4.60
N TYR A 79 2.29 7.45 4.23
CA TYR A 79 3.30 6.79 5.08
C TYR A 79 4.74 7.11 4.69
N GLY A 80 5.04 7.43 3.43
CA GLY A 80 6.42 7.39 2.92
C GLY A 80 7.16 8.72 2.78
N TRP A 81 6.50 9.82 2.41
CA TRP A 81 7.24 10.94 1.79
C TRP A 81 7.24 12.27 2.55
N ARG A 82 6.18 12.60 3.31
CA ARG A 82 6.12 13.85 4.09
C ARG A 82 6.63 13.70 5.53
N GLY A 83 6.40 12.57 6.17
CA GLY A 83 6.79 12.31 7.57
C GLY A 83 8.29 12.03 7.73
N ASN A 84 8.83 11.03 7.03
CA ASN A 84 10.20 10.55 7.29
C ASN A 84 11.26 11.63 7.11
N ARG A 85 11.18 12.51 6.11
CA ARG A 85 12.28 13.45 5.85
C ARG A 85 12.35 14.62 6.85
N GLN A 86 11.23 15.02 7.46
CA GLN A 86 11.22 15.97 8.57
C GLN A 86 11.54 15.26 9.88
N MET A 87 10.99 14.05 10.08
CA MET A 87 11.24 13.20 11.24
C MET A 87 12.73 12.88 11.40
N THR A 88 13.41 12.40 10.36
CA THR A 88 14.84 12.07 10.40
C THR A 88 15.68 13.29 10.76
N ARG A 89 15.36 14.48 10.22
CA ARG A 89 16.05 15.72 10.61
C ARG A 89 15.78 16.10 12.06
N ALA A 90 14.53 16.00 12.51
CA ALA A 90 14.18 16.25 13.90
C ALA A 90 14.85 15.26 14.87
N LEU A 91 15.00 13.99 14.49
CA LEU A 91 15.73 12.95 15.23
C LEU A 91 17.25 13.20 15.26
N GLU A 92 17.81 13.74 14.18
CA GLU A 92 19.21 14.15 14.13
C GLU A 92 19.49 15.38 15.01
N GLU A 93 18.57 16.35 15.04
CA GLU A 93 18.72 17.61 15.78
C GLU A 93 18.32 17.51 17.26
N ILE A 94 17.46 16.57 17.64
CA ILE A 94 16.96 16.45 19.02
C ILE A 94 18.08 16.04 19.98
N GLN A 95 18.07 16.72 21.13
CA GLN A 95 19.00 16.48 22.24
C GLN A 95 18.26 16.53 23.57
N HIS A 96 18.80 15.85 24.58
CA HIS A 96 18.23 15.79 25.92
C HIS A 96 16.78 15.27 25.95
N HIS A 97 16.45 14.32 25.07
CA HIS A 97 15.15 13.68 25.01
C HIS A 97 15.09 12.38 25.79
N PHE A 98 13.88 11.90 26.05
CA PHE A 98 13.65 10.54 26.56
C PHE A 98 13.33 9.59 25.41
N ILE A 99 13.78 8.35 25.50
CA ILE A 99 13.41 7.29 24.56
C ILE A 99 12.33 6.44 25.22
N ILE A 100 11.22 6.19 24.53
CA ILE A 100 10.16 5.30 25.02
C ILE A 100 10.19 4.02 24.19
N CYS A 101 10.51 2.90 24.84
CA CYS A 101 10.56 1.59 24.20
C CYS A 101 9.16 0.95 24.16
N GLY A 102 8.51 1.05 23.01
CA GLY A 102 7.15 0.57 22.78
C GLY A 102 6.09 1.53 23.31
N ALA A 103 5.10 1.80 22.46
CA ALA A 103 3.94 2.64 22.74
C ALA A 103 2.67 1.82 22.96
N GLY A 104 2.82 0.73 23.72
CA GLY A 104 1.70 0.01 24.33
C GLY A 104 0.96 0.86 25.37
N ARG A 105 0.11 0.25 26.21
CA ARG A 105 -0.73 1.01 27.17
C ARG A 105 0.08 1.92 28.11
N MET A 106 1.19 1.42 28.65
CA MET A 106 2.04 2.19 29.58
C MET A 106 2.91 3.21 28.85
N GLY A 107 3.63 2.80 27.80
CA GLY A 107 4.46 3.72 27.01
C GLY A 107 3.65 4.87 26.40
N TRP A 108 2.41 4.61 25.99
CA TRP A 108 1.48 5.64 25.52
C TRP A 108 1.08 6.63 26.62
N ALA A 109 0.78 6.15 27.83
CA ALA A 109 0.47 7.02 28.96
C ALA A 109 1.67 7.88 29.36
N LEU A 110 2.88 7.31 29.34
CA LEU A 110 4.11 8.05 29.59
C LEU A 110 4.36 9.11 28.51
N ALA A 111 4.15 8.78 27.23
CA ALA A 111 4.28 9.74 26.14
C ALA A 111 3.30 10.92 26.30
N LEU A 112 2.06 10.65 26.73
CA LEU A 112 1.09 11.70 27.04
C LEU A 112 1.56 12.60 28.19
N GLU A 113 2.10 12.02 29.26
CA GLU A 113 2.60 12.78 30.41
C GLU A 113 3.83 13.63 30.06
N LEU A 114 4.78 13.08 29.30
CA LEU A 114 5.94 13.83 28.82
C LEU A 114 5.52 14.95 27.86
N ALA A 115 4.54 14.71 26.99
CA ALA A 115 3.98 15.74 26.12
C ALA A 115 3.31 16.87 26.91
N ASP A 116 2.54 16.55 27.95
CA ASP A 116 1.89 17.53 28.83
C ASP A 116 2.93 18.40 29.57
N GLN A 117 4.03 17.79 30.01
CA GLN A 117 5.17 18.48 30.62
C GLN A 117 6.09 19.19 29.61
N SER A 118 5.76 19.17 28.31
CA SER A 118 6.60 19.72 27.23
C SER A 118 8.04 19.18 27.22
N LEU A 119 8.22 17.93 27.65
CA LEU A 119 9.51 17.25 27.63
C LEU A 119 9.73 16.59 26.26
N PRO A 120 10.90 16.77 25.62
CA PRO A 120 11.20 16.11 24.36
C PRO A 120 11.35 14.60 24.54
N PHE A 121 10.74 13.82 23.65
CA PHE A 121 10.84 12.36 23.64
C PHE A 121 10.78 11.78 22.22
N VAL A 122 11.25 10.54 22.08
CA VAL A 122 11.22 9.73 20.87
C VAL A 122 10.63 8.36 21.23
N ILE A 123 9.68 7.86 20.44
CA ILE A 123 9.09 6.52 20.63
C ILE A 123 9.76 5.53 19.69
N VAL A 124 10.13 4.35 20.16
CA VAL A 124 10.55 3.22 19.32
C VAL A 124 9.42 2.19 19.31
N GLU A 125 8.86 1.88 18.14
CA GLU A 125 7.71 0.97 18.04
C GLU A 125 7.77 0.15 16.74
N ARG A 126 7.26 -1.08 16.76
CA ARG A 126 7.20 -1.99 15.60
C ARG A 126 5.84 -1.98 14.91
N ASP A 127 4.79 -1.65 15.64
CA ASP A 127 3.43 -1.62 15.11
C ASP A 127 3.16 -0.33 14.31
N GLU A 128 3.00 -0.48 13.00
CA GLU A 128 2.71 0.61 12.05
C GLU A 128 1.49 1.44 12.47
N THR A 129 0.46 0.81 13.06
CA THR A 129 -0.76 1.52 13.49
C THR A 129 -0.51 2.46 14.67
N ILE A 130 0.45 2.13 15.52
CA ILE A 130 0.83 2.98 16.66
C ILE A 130 1.77 4.10 16.20
N LEU A 131 2.67 3.81 15.26
CA LEU A 131 3.53 4.81 14.62
C LEU A 131 2.70 5.90 13.93
N ASP A 132 1.63 5.54 13.24
CA ASP A 132 0.68 6.50 12.65
C ASP A 132 0.05 7.41 13.71
N ARG A 133 -0.41 6.83 14.83
CA ARG A 133 -1.01 7.59 15.92
C ARG A 133 -0.03 8.57 16.58
N CYS A 134 1.27 8.25 16.57
CA CYS A 134 2.33 9.15 17.02
C CYS A 134 2.53 10.28 16.02
N ARG A 135 2.57 9.97 14.72
CA ARG A 135 2.71 10.95 13.63
C ARG A 135 1.53 11.93 13.58
N ASP A 136 0.30 11.46 13.77
CA ASP A 136 -0.91 12.30 13.84
C ASP A 136 -0.84 13.35 14.97
N ARG A 137 -0.08 13.06 16.03
CA ARG A 137 0.18 13.98 17.15
C ARG A 137 1.41 14.85 16.96
N GLY A 138 2.17 14.62 15.88
CA GLY A 138 3.46 15.27 15.65
C GLY A 138 4.57 14.78 16.59
N TRP A 139 4.42 13.60 17.19
CA TRP A 139 5.44 13.01 18.06
C TRP A 139 6.53 12.33 17.25
N LEU A 140 7.77 12.40 17.75
CA LEU A 140 8.89 11.72 17.11
C LEU A 140 8.83 10.22 17.37
N ALA A 141 8.96 9.42 16.32
CA ALA A 141 8.94 7.97 16.43
C ALA A 141 9.89 7.31 15.40
N VAL A 142 10.52 6.21 15.82
CA VAL A 142 11.39 5.33 15.05
C VAL A 142 10.71 3.97 14.92
N GLU A 143 10.64 3.47 13.70
CA GLU A 143 10.13 2.13 13.42
C GLU A 143 11.24 1.10 13.71
N GLY A 144 11.02 0.22 14.67
CA GLY A 144 12.01 -0.80 14.98
C GLY A 144 11.85 -1.48 16.33
N ASP A 145 12.75 -2.42 16.57
CA ASP A 145 12.86 -3.13 17.83
C ASP A 145 13.76 -2.36 18.80
N ALA A 146 13.21 -1.94 19.94
CA ALA A 146 14.00 -1.25 20.97
C ALA A 146 15.07 -2.14 21.64
N THR A 147 15.10 -3.45 21.36
CA THR A 147 16.17 -4.34 21.78
C THR A 147 17.36 -4.38 20.82
N ASP A 148 17.23 -3.74 19.65
CA ASP A 148 18.29 -3.60 18.67
C ASP A 148 19.08 -2.31 18.91
N ASP A 149 20.39 -2.45 19.13
CA ASP A 149 21.30 -1.32 19.39
C ASP A 149 21.34 -0.33 18.21
N ASP A 150 21.18 -0.82 16.97
CA ASP A 150 21.19 0.04 15.78
C ASP A 150 19.95 0.95 15.74
N ILE A 151 18.80 0.42 16.17
CA ILE A 151 17.55 1.19 16.28
C ILE A 151 17.63 2.22 17.41
N LEU A 152 18.24 1.86 18.55
CA LEU A 152 18.47 2.81 19.64
C LEU A 152 19.47 3.92 19.25
N ALA A 153 20.47 3.59 18.43
CA ALA A 153 21.38 4.56 17.87
C ALA A 153 20.64 5.54 16.94
N GLU A 154 19.75 5.05 16.09
CA GLU A 154 18.88 5.88 15.23
C GLU A 154 17.95 6.79 16.06
N ALA A 155 17.40 6.27 17.17
CA ALA A 155 16.61 7.05 18.13
C ALA A 155 17.44 8.08 18.93
N GLY A 156 18.76 8.13 18.73
CA GLY A 156 19.64 9.12 19.34
C GLY A 156 19.98 8.83 20.80
N ILE A 157 20.10 7.56 21.21
CA ILE A 157 20.39 7.16 22.60
C ILE A 157 21.62 7.86 23.20
N ALA A 158 22.66 8.11 22.40
CA ALA A 158 23.86 8.82 22.84
C ALA A 158 23.60 10.29 23.30
N ARG A 159 22.47 10.88 22.87
CA ARG A 159 22.04 12.24 23.19
C ARG A 159 20.83 12.28 24.14
N ALA A 160 20.30 11.11 24.51
CA ALA A 160 19.12 10.98 25.35
C ALA A 160 19.46 11.21 26.84
N ARG A 161 18.48 11.67 27.62
CA ARG A 161 18.56 11.76 29.09
C ARG A 161 18.25 10.43 29.78
N GLY A 162 17.47 9.57 29.14
CA GLY A 162 17.04 8.30 29.69
C GLY A 162 16.20 7.51 28.69
N ILE A 163 16.01 6.24 29.01
CA ILE A 163 15.21 5.24 28.30
C ILE A 163 14.16 4.66 29.26
#